data_AF-A0A0S8DJ48-F1
#
_entry.id   AF-A0A0S8DJ48-F1
#
_cell.length_a   1.000
_cell.length_b   1.000
_cell.length_c   1.000
_cell.angle_alpha   90.00
_cell.angle_beta   90.00
_cell.angle_gamma   90.00
#
_symmetry.space_group_name_H-M   'P 1'
#
loop_
_entity.id
_entity.type
_entity.pdbx_description
1 polymer ?
#
loop_
_entity_poly.entity_id
_entity_poly.type
_entity_poly.pdbx_seq_one_letter_code
_entity_poly.pdbx_strand_id
1 'polypeptide(L)'
;MESNSIQEINLKSVQTGLLGKPIKSYFMILCFSLPVILLIGAYLYMTVSYQKLSLFNTVVHENGKYTLLEVIFYFRHFSWEMPGKAIYSLFIVGLFYYYGNASAKREKHKGGNIPGSRILISGISVAGILIITVLITVYKFGIIETLHGMLQYRTSEIKPVSFGSHWRNHFLSNIVLFSASAFLICLYRIVCCGGWVKRKYAGLYFIAGGLFILLSIAFGFSADSFKTPSYLGHQLREIFGSDIPITMLLSAGTLICLELRYDRAGKAAATYQQPTGKSILYLLRWLVPVVLISGYIIIRVLSLDISNEMSKLPGAQRWSVPDIFAWHFFEHSLDYIFVVSFVYFLYLLTLRAELTKNLNEE
;
A
#
# COMPACT_ATOMS: atom_id res chain seq x y z
N MET A 1 2.32 -44.65 28.31
CA MET A 1 1.68 -44.37 26.99
C MET A 1 0.70 -43.19 27.07
N GLU A 2 0.87 -42.25 28.03
CA GLU A 2 -0.10 -41.16 28.30
C GLU A 2 0.43 -39.73 28.05
N SER A 3 1.65 -39.54 27.51
CA SER A 3 2.23 -38.18 27.37
C SER A 3 1.80 -37.40 26.12
N ASN A 4 0.97 -37.97 25.24
CA ASN A 4 0.57 -37.32 23.99
C ASN A 4 -0.71 -36.46 24.10
N SER A 5 -1.53 -36.64 25.14
CA SER A 5 -2.82 -35.93 25.28
C SER A 5 -2.67 -34.49 25.79
N ILE A 6 -1.59 -34.18 26.51
CA ILE A 6 -1.38 -32.83 27.09
C ILE A 6 -0.85 -31.83 26.04
N GLN A 7 -0.16 -32.29 24.98
CA GLN A 7 0.33 -31.40 23.93
C GLN A 7 -0.74 -30.96 22.91
N GLU A 8 -1.77 -31.79 22.64
CA GLU A 8 -2.81 -31.43 21.66
C GLU A 8 -3.76 -30.33 22.16
N ILE A 9 -3.99 -30.24 23.47
CA ILE A 9 -4.95 -29.29 24.05
C ILE A 9 -4.43 -27.84 23.98
N ASN A 10 -3.10 -27.64 23.92
CA ASN A 10 -2.50 -26.30 23.90
C ASN A 10 -2.35 -25.68 22.51
N LEU A 11 -2.43 -26.48 21.42
CA LEU A 11 -2.27 -25.95 20.06
C LEU A 11 -3.57 -25.44 19.45
N LYS A 12 -4.73 -25.98 19.86
CA LYS A 12 -6.05 -25.50 19.40
C LYS A 12 -6.40 -24.12 19.99
N SER A 13 -6.02 -23.85 21.24
CA SER A 13 -6.26 -22.55 21.88
C SER A 13 -5.45 -21.41 21.25
N VAL A 14 -4.26 -21.70 20.70
CA VAL A 14 -3.40 -20.71 20.02
C VAL A 14 -3.94 -20.31 18.64
N GLN A 15 -4.71 -21.18 17.95
CA GLN A 15 -5.30 -20.85 16.64
C GLN A 15 -6.57 -19.98 16.74
N THR A 16 -7.23 -20.01 17.88
CA THR A 16 -8.38 -19.16 18.20
C THR A 16 -7.90 -17.91 18.93
N GLY A 17 -8.08 -16.72 18.35
CA GLY A 17 -7.80 -15.46 19.05
C GLY A 17 -8.75 -15.24 20.24
N LEU A 18 -8.58 -14.11 20.94
CA LEU A 18 -9.30 -13.74 22.18
C LEU A 18 -10.83 -13.95 22.15
N LEU A 19 -11.48 -13.87 20.98
CA LEU A 19 -12.93 -14.07 20.78
C LEU A 19 -13.30 -15.41 20.10
N GLY A 20 -12.43 -16.43 20.12
CA GLY A 20 -12.71 -17.72 19.48
C GLY A 20 -12.64 -17.74 17.95
N LYS A 21 -12.40 -16.59 17.30
CA LYS A 21 -12.23 -16.48 15.83
C LYS A 21 -10.80 -16.83 15.40
N PRO A 22 -10.59 -17.38 14.19
CA PRO A 22 -9.24 -17.64 13.69
C PRO A 22 -8.46 -16.34 13.56
N ILE A 23 -7.16 -16.33 13.94
CA ILE A 23 -6.31 -15.12 13.96
C ILE A 23 -6.33 -14.37 12.60
N LYS A 24 -6.42 -15.11 11.50
CA LYS A 24 -6.56 -14.57 10.13
C LYS A 24 -7.74 -13.60 9.97
N SER A 25 -8.84 -13.83 10.68
CA SER A 25 -10.00 -12.93 10.64
C SER A 25 -9.70 -11.57 11.27
N TYR A 26 -8.85 -11.50 12.30
CA TYR A 26 -8.47 -10.21 12.90
C TYR A 26 -7.57 -9.40 11.97
N PHE A 27 -6.62 -10.05 11.28
CA PHE A 27 -5.82 -9.39 10.24
C PHE A 27 -6.71 -8.81 9.14
N MET A 28 -7.70 -9.58 8.68
CA MET A 28 -8.67 -9.11 7.68
C MET A 28 -9.51 -7.93 8.19
N ILE A 29 -10.04 -8.01 9.41
CA ILE A 29 -10.78 -6.91 10.03
C ILE A 29 -9.89 -5.67 10.12
N LEU A 30 -8.67 -5.79 10.61
CA LEU A 30 -7.74 -4.67 10.70
C LEU A 30 -7.46 -4.06 9.30
N CYS A 31 -7.17 -4.90 8.30
CA CYS A 31 -6.80 -4.45 6.96
C CYS A 31 -7.93 -3.69 6.24
N PHE A 32 -9.20 -3.97 6.54
CA PHE A 32 -10.34 -3.31 5.88
C PHE A 32 -11.05 -2.28 6.77
N SER A 33 -11.19 -2.54 8.07
CA SER A 33 -11.88 -1.64 8.98
C SER A 33 -11.07 -0.42 9.33
N LEU A 34 -9.74 -0.53 9.54
CA LEU A 34 -8.92 0.63 9.89
C LEU A 34 -8.92 1.70 8.78
N PRO A 35 -8.74 1.36 7.49
CA PRO A 35 -8.89 2.34 6.42
C PRO A 35 -10.24 3.07 6.40
N VAL A 36 -11.33 2.33 6.58
CA VAL A 36 -12.69 2.89 6.60
C VAL A 36 -12.88 3.82 7.80
N ILE A 37 -12.43 3.41 8.99
CA ILE A 37 -12.51 4.22 10.21
C ILE A 37 -11.73 5.52 10.04
N LEU A 38 -10.53 5.47 9.44
CA LEU A 38 -9.71 6.66 9.23
C LEU A 38 -10.32 7.61 8.20
N LEU A 39 -10.86 7.09 7.10
CA LEU A 39 -11.56 7.92 6.09
C LEU A 39 -12.82 8.58 6.67
N ILE A 40 -13.63 7.83 7.42
CA ILE A 40 -14.82 8.39 8.09
C ILE A 40 -14.39 9.41 9.15
N GLY A 41 -13.38 9.09 9.96
CA GLY A 41 -12.85 9.97 10.99
C GLY A 41 -12.31 11.28 10.41
N ALA A 42 -11.56 11.22 9.31
CA ALA A 42 -11.06 12.39 8.59
C ALA A 42 -12.20 13.24 8.02
N TYR A 43 -13.23 12.62 7.42
CA TYR A 43 -14.41 13.34 6.94
C TYR A 43 -15.13 14.05 8.09
N LEU A 44 -15.43 13.34 9.18
CA LEU A 44 -16.12 13.89 10.35
C LEU A 44 -15.32 15.03 10.99
N TYR A 45 -14.01 14.85 11.15
CA TYR A 45 -13.12 15.90 11.63
C TYR A 45 -13.23 17.17 10.77
N MET A 46 -13.14 17.04 9.45
CA MET A 46 -13.28 18.18 8.55
C MET A 46 -14.69 18.80 8.62
N THR A 47 -15.76 18.01 8.79
CA THR A 47 -17.12 18.59 8.89
C THR A 47 -17.26 19.50 10.11
N VAL A 48 -16.61 19.15 11.22
CA VAL A 48 -16.54 19.96 12.43
C VAL A 48 -15.65 21.19 12.20
N SER A 49 -14.45 21.00 11.65
CA SER A 49 -13.47 22.08 11.39
C SER A 49 -14.04 23.16 10.46
N TYR A 50 -14.72 22.76 9.38
CA TYR A 50 -15.33 23.66 8.40
C TYR A 50 -16.77 24.10 8.76
N GLN A 51 -17.32 23.62 9.88
CA GLN A 51 -18.69 23.89 10.33
C GLN A 51 -19.76 23.61 9.25
N LYS A 52 -19.60 22.50 8.52
CA LYS A 52 -20.48 22.12 7.40
C LYS A 52 -20.76 20.63 7.42
N LEU A 53 -22.01 20.25 7.22
CA LEU A 53 -22.42 18.84 7.13
C LEU A 53 -21.96 18.16 5.82
N SER A 54 -21.89 18.95 4.73
CA SER A 54 -21.46 18.47 3.41
C SER A 54 -20.25 19.26 2.93
N LEU A 55 -19.17 18.55 2.64
CA LEU A 55 -17.90 19.13 2.23
C LEU A 55 -17.61 18.99 0.73
N PHE A 56 -18.44 18.25 -0.02
CA PHE A 56 -18.17 17.93 -1.43
C PHE A 56 -17.87 19.16 -2.30
N ASN A 57 -18.56 20.27 -2.06
CA ASN A 57 -18.37 21.55 -2.77
C ASN A 57 -17.55 22.57 -1.96
N THR A 58 -16.94 22.16 -0.85
CA THR A 58 -16.11 23.04 -0.02
C THR A 58 -14.66 22.89 -0.43
N VAL A 59 -13.98 24.01 -0.66
CA VAL A 59 -12.53 24.05 -0.92
C VAL A 59 -11.79 23.59 0.33
N VAL A 60 -11.05 22.49 0.21
CA VAL A 60 -10.31 21.86 1.33
C VAL A 60 -8.82 21.70 1.08
N HIS A 61 -8.38 21.78 -0.18
CA HIS A 61 -6.99 21.51 -0.57
C HIS A 61 -6.04 22.65 -0.23
N GLU A 62 -4.76 22.32 0.04
CA GLU A 62 -3.73 23.26 0.49
C GLU A 62 -3.35 24.39 -0.49
N ASN A 63 -3.83 24.34 -1.72
CA ASN A 63 -3.62 25.40 -2.71
C ASN A 63 -4.80 26.38 -2.80
N GLY A 64 -5.86 26.15 -2.01
CA GLY A 64 -7.07 26.97 -2.00
C GLY A 64 -7.92 26.87 -3.26
N LYS A 65 -7.73 25.84 -4.10
CA LYS A 65 -8.45 25.70 -5.39
C LYS A 65 -9.44 24.55 -5.42
N TYR A 66 -9.10 23.41 -4.83
CA TYR A 66 -9.85 22.18 -5.02
C TYR A 66 -10.88 21.94 -3.91
N THR A 67 -12.10 21.66 -4.33
CA THR A 67 -13.17 21.14 -3.47
C THR A 67 -12.90 19.71 -3.05
N LEU A 68 -13.56 19.21 -1.99
CA LEU A 68 -13.37 17.82 -1.56
C LEU A 68 -13.69 16.82 -2.69
N LEU A 69 -14.74 17.07 -3.49
CA LEU A 69 -15.06 16.19 -4.61
C LEU A 69 -13.94 16.16 -5.66
N GLU A 70 -13.33 17.32 -5.94
CA GLU A 70 -12.19 17.41 -6.86
C GLU A 70 -10.92 16.78 -6.28
N VAL A 71 -10.74 16.82 -4.96
CA VAL A 71 -9.65 16.13 -4.25
C VAL A 71 -9.83 14.61 -4.31
N ILE A 72 -11.04 14.09 -4.12
CA ILE A 72 -11.35 12.66 -4.30
C ILE A 72 -11.07 12.20 -5.74
N PHE A 73 -11.44 13.04 -6.70
CA PHE A 73 -11.22 12.79 -8.14
C PHE A 73 -10.03 13.60 -8.67
N TYR A 74 -8.91 13.64 -7.94
CA TYR A 74 -7.75 14.43 -8.31
C TYR A 74 -6.89 13.71 -9.38
N PHE A 75 -7.46 13.54 -10.57
CA PHE A 75 -6.84 12.80 -11.68
C PHE A 75 -5.44 13.31 -12.05
N ARG A 76 -5.19 14.62 -11.90
CA ARG A 76 -3.88 15.21 -12.14
C ARG A 76 -2.84 14.66 -11.16
N HIS A 77 -3.12 14.73 -9.87
CA HIS A 77 -2.25 14.17 -8.83
C HIS A 77 -2.06 12.67 -9.03
N PHE A 78 -3.13 11.92 -9.26
CA PHE A 78 -3.05 10.47 -9.50
C PHE A 78 -2.15 10.11 -10.70
N SER A 79 -2.13 10.92 -11.77
CA SER A 79 -1.23 10.68 -12.90
C SER A 79 0.26 10.77 -12.53
N TRP A 80 0.59 11.51 -11.47
CA TRP A 80 1.95 11.65 -10.94
C TRP A 80 2.32 10.44 -10.09
N GLU A 81 1.39 9.95 -9.28
CA GLU A 81 1.57 8.80 -8.38
C GLU A 81 1.59 7.45 -9.13
N MET A 82 0.89 7.38 -10.26
CA MET A 82 0.63 6.13 -11.00
C MET A 82 1.87 5.25 -11.25
N PRO A 83 3.03 5.76 -11.71
CA PRO A 83 4.22 4.92 -11.89
C PRO A 83 4.72 4.31 -10.58
N GLY A 84 4.78 5.08 -9.49
CA GLY A 84 5.19 4.61 -8.17
C GLY A 84 4.23 3.56 -7.62
N LYS A 85 2.92 3.83 -7.69
CA LYS A 85 1.87 2.91 -7.23
C LYS A 85 1.83 1.60 -8.05
N ALA A 86 2.17 1.63 -9.34
CA ALA A 86 2.29 0.43 -10.17
C ALA A 86 3.47 -0.46 -9.73
N ILE A 87 4.64 0.14 -9.45
CA ILE A 87 5.82 -0.58 -8.94
C ILE A 87 5.53 -1.18 -7.57
N TYR A 88 4.88 -0.40 -6.69
CA TYR A 88 4.43 -0.89 -5.40
C TYR A 88 3.47 -2.10 -5.52
N SER A 89 2.52 -2.06 -6.45
CA SER A 89 1.58 -3.17 -6.69
C SER A 89 2.30 -4.45 -7.14
N LEU A 90 3.27 -4.33 -8.05
CA LEU A 90 4.14 -5.44 -8.45
C LEU A 90 4.96 -5.97 -7.28
N PHE A 91 5.52 -5.06 -6.48
CA PHE A 91 6.33 -5.40 -5.30
C PHE A 91 5.51 -6.20 -4.30
N ILE A 92 4.35 -5.71 -3.86
CA ILE A 92 3.59 -6.37 -2.80
C ILE A 92 3.04 -7.73 -3.25
N VAL A 93 2.60 -7.87 -4.51
CA VAL A 93 2.21 -9.18 -5.07
C VAL A 93 3.41 -10.11 -5.09
N GLY A 94 4.54 -9.68 -5.67
CA GLY A 94 5.75 -10.50 -5.73
C GLY A 94 6.27 -10.91 -4.35
N LEU A 95 6.20 -9.99 -3.38
CA LEU A 95 6.57 -10.19 -1.98
C LEU A 95 5.66 -11.24 -1.32
N PHE A 96 4.36 -11.21 -1.60
CA PHE A 96 3.40 -12.18 -1.09
C PHE A 96 3.65 -13.59 -1.65
N TYR A 97 4.16 -13.71 -2.88
CA TYR A 97 4.65 -14.98 -3.44
C TYR A 97 6.04 -15.38 -2.91
N TYR A 98 6.93 -14.43 -2.65
CA TYR A 98 8.24 -14.68 -2.07
C TYR A 98 8.11 -15.23 -0.65
N TYR A 99 7.23 -14.64 0.14
CA TYR A 99 6.78 -15.13 1.43
C TYR A 99 5.47 -15.92 1.28
N GLY A 100 5.38 -16.86 0.34
CA GLY A 100 4.17 -17.64 0.09
C GLY A 100 3.83 -18.62 1.21
N ASN A 101 2.58 -19.10 1.24
CA ASN A 101 2.12 -20.05 2.25
C ASN A 101 2.84 -21.42 2.14
N ALA A 102 3.47 -21.87 3.23
CA ALA A 102 4.26 -23.12 3.27
C ALA A 102 3.44 -24.39 3.00
N SER A 103 2.15 -24.39 3.34
CA SER A 103 1.26 -25.53 3.10
C SER A 103 1.04 -25.80 1.60
N ALA A 104 1.30 -24.82 0.72
CA ALA A 104 1.16 -24.96 -0.74
C ALA A 104 2.07 -26.03 -1.37
N LYS A 105 3.19 -26.38 -0.73
CA LYS A 105 4.17 -27.34 -1.28
C LYS A 105 3.81 -28.81 -0.99
N ARG A 106 2.96 -29.09 0.00
CA ARG A 106 2.71 -30.46 0.51
C ARG A 106 1.50 -31.15 -0.09
N GLU A 107 0.51 -30.39 -0.52
CA GLU A 107 -0.64 -30.95 -1.23
C GLU A 107 -0.53 -30.59 -2.70
N LYS A 108 -0.65 -31.58 -3.60
CA LYS A 108 -0.94 -31.31 -5.02
C LYS A 108 -2.08 -30.31 -5.05
N HIS A 109 -1.78 -29.06 -5.42
CA HIS A 109 -2.70 -27.95 -5.36
C HIS A 109 -3.98 -28.31 -6.13
N LYS A 110 -5.02 -28.77 -5.43
CA LYS A 110 -6.40 -28.77 -5.95
C LYS A 110 -6.89 -27.32 -5.88
N GLY A 111 -6.26 -26.46 -6.68
CA GLY A 111 -6.54 -25.03 -6.73
C GLY A 111 -8.03 -24.81 -7.03
N GLY A 112 -8.63 -23.80 -6.41
CA GLY A 112 -9.95 -23.37 -6.86
C GLY A 112 -9.85 -22.91 -8.31
N ASN A 113 -10.77 -23.35 -9.18
CA ASN A 113 -10.82 -22.84 -10.55
C ASN A 113 -11.01 -21.32 -10.51
N ILE A 114 -10.03 -20.56 -10.99
CA ILE A 114 -10.12 -19.10 -11.12
C ILE A 114 -10.84 -18.83 -12.44
N PRO A 115 -12.10 -18.35 -12.41
CA PRO A 115 -12.82 -18.10 -13.65
C PRO A 115 -12.08 -17.06 -14.49
N GLY A 116 -11.83 -17.36 -15.76
CA GLY A 116 -11.15 -16.44 -16.67
C GLY A 116 -11.84 -15.07 -16.77
N SER A 117 -13.17 -15.05 -16.62
CA SER A 117 -13.97 -13.83 -16.55
C SER A 117 -13.57 -12.89 -15.42
N ARG A 118 -13.13 -13.40 -14.27
CA ARG A 118 -12.69 -12.53 -13.16
C ARG A 118 -11.39 -11.81 -13.46
N ILE A 119 -10.44 -12.52 -14.06
CA ILE A 119 -9.18 -11.93 -14.51
C ILE A 119 -9.47 -10.86 -15.56
N LEU A 120 -10.32 -11.18 -16.55
CA LEU A 120 -10.72 -10.23 -17.58
C LEU A 120 -11.39 -8.98 -16.99
N ILE A 121 -12.38 -9.14 -16.11
CA ILE A 121 -13.07 -8.01 -15.45
C ILE A 121 -12.06 -7.16 -14.69
N SER A 122 -11.20 -7.76 -13.86
CA SER A 122 -10.19 -7.00 -13.11
C SER A 122 -9.18 -6.29 -14.02
N GLY A 123 -8.80 -6.90 -15.14
CA GLY A 123 -7.93 -6.28 -16.15
C GLY A 123 -8.61 -5.09 -16.84
N ILE A 124 -9.89 -5.23 -17.20
CA ILE A 124 -10.70 -4.14 -17.75
C ILE A 124 -10.85 -3.00 -16.73
N SER A 125 -11.06 -3.31 -15.45
CA SER A 125 -11.14 -2.28 -14.40
C SER A 125 -9.84 -1.49 -14.27
N VAL A 126 -8.70 -2.18 -14.22
CA VAL A 126 -7.37 -1.51 -14.17
C VAL A 126 -7.14 -0.67 -15.42
N ALA A 127 -7.38 -1.23 -16.61
CA ALA A 127 -7.24 -0.51 -17.87
C ALA A 127 -8.18 0.71 -17.95
N GLY A 128 -9.43 0.57 -17.47
CA GLY A 128 -10.40 1.65 -17.42
C GLY A 128 -9.95 2.80 -16.55
N ILE A 129 -9.42 2.54 -15.35
CA ILE A 129 -8.87 3.56 -14.45
C ILE A 129 -7.72 4.32 -15.14
N LEU A 130 -6.80 3.59 -15.79
CA LEU A 130 -5.66 4.18 -16.49
C LEU A 130 -6.12 5.06 -17.67
N ILE A 131 -6.99 4.53 -18.54
CA ILE A 131 -7.50 5.24 -19.72
C ILE A 131 -8.28 6.48 -19.31
N ILE A 132 -9.21 6.36 -18.34
CA ILE A 132 -10.01 7.49 -17.87
C ILE A 132 -9.10 8.59 -17.28
N THR A 133 -8.08 8.20 -16.50
CA THR A 133 -7.12 9.17 -15.94
C THR A 133 -6.36 9.91 -17.03
N VAL A 134 -5.83 9.20 -18.02
CA VAL A 134 -5.12 9.83 -19.14
C VAL A 134 -6.06 10.73 -19.94
N LEU A 135 -7.27 10.26 -20.29
CA LEU A 135 -8.22 11.07 -21.05
C LEU A 135 -8.64 12.34 -20.31
N ILE A 136 -8.96 12.24 -19.01
CA ILE A 136 -9.37 13.40 -18.20
C ILE A 136 -8.21 14.38 -18.02
N THR A 137 -7.00 13.88 -17.76
CA THR A 137 -5.83 14.77 -17.58
C THR A 137 -5.45 15.46 -18.88
N VAL A 138 -5.46 14.76 -20.01
CA VAL A 138 -5.21 15.36 -21.33
C VAL A 138 -6.28 16.39 -21.66
N TYR A 139 -7.55 16.07 -21.42
CA TYR A 139 -8.66 16.98 -21.69
C TYR A 139 -8.58 18.25 -20.84
N LYS A 140 -8.26 18.15 -19.55
CA LYS A 140 -8.25 19.30 -18.63
C LYS A 140 -6.93 20.09 -18.62
N PHE A 141 -5.79 19.43 -18.82
CA PHE A 141 -4.46 20.03 -18.61
C PHE A 141 -3.55 19.96 -19.85
N GLY A 142 -3.97 19.26 -20.90
CA GLY A 142 -3.19 19.07 -22.11
C GLY A 142 -2.17 17.93 -22.01
N ILE A 143 -1.76 17.42 -23.18
CA ILE A 143 -0.89 16.24 -23.28
C ILE A 143 0.48 16.44 -22.62
N ILE A 144 1.07 17.62 -22.73
CA ILE A 144 2.40 17.91 -22.17
C ILE A 144 2.38 17.82 -20.64
N GLU A 145 1.34 18.34 -20.00
CA GLU A 145 1.23 18.29 -18.54
C GLU A 145 0.96 16.87 -18.03
N THR A 146 0.14 16.08 -18.76
CA THR A 146 -0.04 14.66 -18.47
C THR A 146 1.28 13.90 -18.57
N LEU A 147 2.07 14.14 -19.63
CA LEU A 147 3.37 13.49 -19.80
C LEU A 147 4.36 13.89 -18.72
N HIS A 148 4.42 15.18 -18.34
CA HIS A 148 5.25 15.63 -17.20
C HIS A 148 4.87 14.89 -15.91
N GLY A 149 3.58 14.68 -15.68
CA GLY A 149 3.10 13.89 -14.56
C GLY A 149 3.60 12.44 -14.59
N MET A 150 3.29 11.73 -15.68
CA MET A 150 3.66 10.32 -15.83
C MET A 150 5.18 10.10 -15.84
N LEU A 151 5.96 11.08 -16.31
CA LEU A 151 7.42 11.05 -16.34
C LEU A 151 8.08 11.64 -15.08
N GLN A 152 7.32 11.86 -14.01
CA GLN A 152 7.82 12.24 -12.68
C GLN A 152 8.46 13.65 -12.60
N TYR A 153 8.07 14.57 -13.49
CA TYR A 153 8.56 15.96 -13.51
C TYR A 153 7.85 16.90 -12.53
N ARG A 154 6.69 16.51 -11.99
CA ARG A 154 5.79 17.36 -11.21
C ARG A 154 5.59 16.84 -9.79
N THR A 155 5.96 17.65 -8.80
CA THR A 155 5.70 17.37 -7.37
C THR A 155 4.58 18.24 -6.78
N SER A 156 4.36 19.41 -7.38
CA SER A 156 3.36 20.39 -6.94
C SER A 156 3.03 21.30 -8.12
N GLU A 157 1.85 21.90 -8.07
CA GLU A 157 1.44 22.91 -9.05
C GLU A 157 2.21 24.23 -8.88
N ILE A 158 2.76 24.47 -7.68
CA ILE A 158 3.41 25.73 -7.32
C ILE A 158 4.92 25.67 -7.61
N LYS A 159 5.52 24.48 -7.49
CA LYS A 159 6.96 24.30 -7.68
C LYS A 159 7.32 24.21 -9.17
N PRO A 160 8.52 24.70 -9.56
CA PRO A 160 9.02 24.53 -10.93
C PRO A 160 9.05 23.07 -11.36
N VAL A 161 8.82 22.84 -12.65
CA VAL A 161 8.94 21.52 -13.28
C VAL A 161 10.40 21.08 -13.22
N SER A 162 10.67 19.91 -12.65
CA SER A 162 12.02 19.36 -12.57
C SER A 162 11.97 17.85 -12.76
N PHE A 163 12.81 17.32 -13.65
CA PHE A 163 12.88 15.88 -13.88
C PHE A 163 13.10 15.11 -12.56
N GLY A 164 12.35 14.02 -12.39
CA GLY A 164 12.43 13.15 -11.23
C GLY A 164 12.07 13.79 -9.89
N SER A 165 11.51 15.01 -9.86
CA SER A 165 11.24 15.71 -8.60
C SER A 165 10.17 14.98 -7.78
N HIS A 166 9.17 14.38 -8.43
CA HIS A 166 8.10 13.65 -7.75
C HIS A 166 8.68 12.41 -7.06
N TRP A 167 9.41 11.57 -7.80
CA TRP A 167 10.09 10.41 -7.25
C TRP A 167 10.98 10.74 -6.05
N ARG A 168 11.81 11.79 -6.19
CA ARG A 168 12.70 12.24 -5.11
C ARG A 168 11.91 12.70 -3.88
N ASN A 169 10.81 13.41 -4.07
CA ASN A 169 9.97 13.89 -2.97
C ASN A 169 9.32 12.73 -2.19
N HIS A 170 9.05 11.59 -2.82
CA HIS A 170 8.45 10.42 -2.17
C HIS A 170 9.50 9.33 -1.85
N PHE A 171 10.79 9.65 -1.91
CA PHE A 171 11.83 8.62 -1.79
C PHE A 171 11.80 7.91 -0.43
N LEU A 172 11.71 8.66 0.68
CA LEU A 172 11.68 8.05 2.02
C LEU A 172 10.33 7.41 2.33
N SER A 173 9.22 8.04 1.92
CA SER A 173 7.88 7.47 2.10
C SER A 173 7.73 6.15 1.35
N ASN A 174 8.27 6.05 0.12
CA ASN A 174 8.30 4.79 -0.62
C ASN A 174 9.13 3.70 0.08
N ILE A 175 10.32 4.01 0.61
CA ILE A 175 11.11 3.02 1.35
C ILE A 175 10.32 2.51 2.57
N VAL A 176 9.67 3.42 3.29
CA VAL A 176 8.82 3.07 4.45
C VAL A 176 7.63 2.22 4.01
N LEU A 177 6.91 2.58 2.95
CA LEU A 177 5.78 1.82 2.42
C LEU A 177 6.19 0.39 2.04
N PHE A 178 7.25 0.23 1.25
CA PHE A 178 7.73 -1.09 0.81
C PHE A 178 8.17 -1.94 2.01
N SER A 179 8.86 -1.33 2.97
CA SER A 179 9.34 -2.02 4.17
C SER A 179 8.20 -2.39 5.13
N ALA A 180 7.22 -1.51 5.31
CA ALA A 180 6.05 -1.75 6.15
C ALA A 180 5.18 -2.87 5.58
N SER A 181 4.98 -2.90 4.25
CA SER A 181 4.27 -3.99 3.58
C SER A 181 4.99 -5.33 3.73
N ALA A 182 6.32 -5.33 3.63
CA ALA A 182 7.15 -6.51 3.89
C ALA A 182 7.05 -6.98 5.34
N PHE A 183 7.15 -6.07 6.30
CA PHE A 183 6.97 -6.36 7.71
C PHE A 183 5.58 -6.96 7.98
N LEU A 184 4.51 -6.36 7.48
CA LEU A 184 3.14 -6.82 7.68
C LEU A 184 2.92 -8.22 7.08
N ILE A 185 3.41 -8.46 5.86
CA ILE A 185 3.30 -9.78 5.23
C ILE A 185 4.10 -10.83 6.02
N CYS A 186 5.33 -10.54 6.42
CA CYS A 186 6.12 -11.44 7.26
C CYS A 186 5.43 -11.73 8.59
N LEU A 187 4.88 -10.71 9.25
CA LEU A 187 4.13 -10.84 10.50
C LEU A 187 2.92 -11.75 10.31
N TYR A 188 2.14 -11.51 9.25
CA TYR A 188 1.02 -12.37 8.88
C TYR A 188 1.45 -13.83 8.69
N ARG A 189 2.55 -14.09 7.96
CA ARG A 189 3.06 -15.45 7.75
C ARG A 189 3.49 -16.13 9.03
N ILE A 190 4.20 -15.42 9.90
CA ILE A 190 4.66 -15.97 11.19
C ILE A 190 3.46 -16.32 12.06
N VAL A 191 2.55 -15.36 12.25
CA VAL A 191 1.42 -15.50 13.17
C VAL A 191 0.36 -16.47 12.65
N CYS A 192 0.05 -16.43 11.35
CA CYS A 192 -1.10 -17.14 10.78
C CYS A 192 -0.73 -18.40 9.98
N CYS A 193 0.52 -18.56 9.57
CA CYS A 193 0.98 -19.68 8.74
C CYS A 193 2.12 -20.50 9.36
N GLY A 194 2.73 -20.06 10.47
CA GLY A 194 3.88 -20.72 11.11
C GLY A 194 5.17 -20.66 10.29
N GLY A 195 5.19 -19.90 9.19
CA GLY A 195 6.31 -19.85 8.27
C GLY A 195 5.89 -19.51 6.83
N TRP A 196 6.84 -19.62 5.91
CA TRP A 196 6.62 -19.32 4.49
C TRP A 196 7.53 -20.16 3.60
N VAL A 197 7.17 -20.22 2.32
CA VAL A 197 7.99 -20.79 1.24
C VAL A 197 8.01 -19.84 0.06
N LYS A 198 9.12 -19.85 -0.67
CA LYS A 198 9.24 -19.11 -1.93
C LYS A 198 8.45 -19.83 -3.02
N ARG A 199 7.50 -19.13 -3.66
CA ARG A 199 6.71 -19.62 -4.80
C ARG A 199 7.30 -19.20 -6.13
N LYS A 200 6.76 -19.75 -7.23
CA LYS A 200 7.28 -19.58 -8.59
C LYS A 200 7.36 -18.11 -9.04
N TYR A 201 6.33 -17.31 -8.76
CA TYR A 201 6.26 -15.90 -9.16
C TYR A 201 6.89 -14.92 -8.16
N ALA A 202 7.68 -15.42 -7.21
CA ALA A 202 8.49 -14.59 -6.31
C ALA A 202 9.51 -13.70 -7.07
N GLY A 203 9.77 -13.98 -8.36
CA GLY A 203 10.58 -13.12 -9.23
C GLY A 203 10.06 -11.69 -9.36
N LEU A 204 8.74 -11.48 -9.26
CA LEU A 204 8.11 -10.16 -9.34
C LEU A 204 8.63 -9.20 -8.24
N TYR A 205 8.95 -9.73 -7.07
CA TYR A 205 9.56 -8.96 -5.99
C TYR A 205 10.92 -8.37 -6.40
N PHE A 206 11.76 -9.19 -7.04
CA PHE A 206 13.07 -8.74 -7.52
C PHE A 206 12.97 -7.80 -8.71
N ILE A 207 12.01 -8.03 -9.61
CA ILE A 207 11.74 -7.12 -10.73
C ILE A 207 11.30 -5.76 -10.21
N ALA A 208 10.32 -5.72 -9.29
CA ALA A 208 9.85 -4.46 -8.73
C ALA A 208 10.92 -3.75 -7.90
N GLY A 209 11.69 -4.48 -7.10
CA GLY A 209 12.84 -3.92 -6.38
C GLY A 209 13.93 -3.39 -7.30
N GLY A 210 14.22 -4.11 -8.40
CA GLY A 210 15.15 -3.67 -9.44
C GLY A 210 14.67 -2.39 -10.12
N LEU A 211 13.39 -2.32 -10.51
CA LEU A 211 12.78 -1.11 -11.07
C LEU A 211 12.84 0.07 -10.09
N PHE A 212 12.54 -0.15 -8.81
CA PHE A 212 12.65 0.89 -7.78
C PHE A 212 14.08 1.44 -7.67
N ILE A 213 15.09 0.57 -7.66
CA ILE A 213 16.50 0.97 -7.63
C ILE A 213 16.88 1.73 -8.91
N LEU A 214 16.54 1.18 -10.08
CA LEU A 214 16.85 1.79 -11.38
C LEU A 214 16.23 3.18 -11.51
N LEU A 215 14.98 3.36 -11.11
CA LEU A 215 14.32 4.66 -11.12
C LEU A 215 14.92 5.63 -10.10
N SER A 216 15.31 5.14 -8.92
CA SER A 216 16.00 5.98 -7.93
C SER A 216 17.36 6.48 -8.45
N ILE A 217 18.06 5.67 -9.24
CA ILE A 217 19.29 6.08 -9.92
C ILE A 217 18.97 7.07 -11.06
N ALA A 218 17.99 6.73 -11.92
CA ALA A 218 17.66 7.52 -13.10
C ALA A 218 17.10 8.91 -12.77
N PHE A 219 16.26 9.02 -11.74
CA PHE A 219 15.73 10.29 -11.26
C PHE A 219 16.68 11.03 -10.31
N GLY A 220 17.77 10.36 -9.92
CA GLY A 220 18.81 10.89 -9.05
C GLY A 220 18.42 10.92 -7.57
N PHE A 221 19.43 10.99 -6.72
CA PHE A 221 19.27 11.26 -5.29
C PHE A 221 19.34 12.77 -5.05
N SER A 222 18.41 13.32 -4.26
CA SER A 222 18.53 14.69 -3.75
C SER A 222 18.62 14.70 -2.24
N ALA A 223 19.53 15.52 -1.71
CA ALA A 223 19.59 15.82 -0.28
C ALA A 223 18.34 16.57 0.20
N ASP A 224 17.57 17.19 -0.70
CA ASP A 224 16.35 17.94 -0.38
C ASP A 224 15.31 17.04 0.31
N SER A 225 15.19 15.78 -0.12
CA SER A 225 14.26 14.80 0.46
C SER A 225 14.53 14.51 1.94
N PHE A 226 15.72 14.86 2.42
CA PHE A 226 16.17 14.67 3.80
C PHE A 226 16.16 15.97 4.61
N LYS A 227 16.26 17.14 3.95
CA LYS A 227 16.55 18.40 4.66
C LYS A 227 15.45 19.44 4.52
N THR A 228 14.72 19.43 3.41
CA THR A 228 13.74 20.47 3.09
C THR A 228 12.47 20.24 3.92
N PRO A 229 12.06 21.19 4.78
CA PRO A 229 10.92 20.99 5.68
C PRO A 229 9.63 20.67 4.92
N SER A 230 9.34 21.37 3.82
CA SER A 230 8.19 21.04 2.96
C SER A 230 8.19 19.61 2.40
N TYR A 231 9.37 19.03 2.06
CA TYR A 231 9.45 17.64 1.58
C TYR A 231 9.31 16.63 2.72
N LEU A 232 9.87 16.93 3.89
CA LEU A 232 9.71 16.07 5.07
C LEU A 232 8.27 16.07 5.58
N GLY A 233 7.62 17.23 5.59
CA GLY A 233 6.20 17.37 5.90
C GLY A 233 5.33 16.59 4.92
N HIS A 234 5.61 16.71 3.62
CA HIS A 234 4.92 15.93 2.60
C HIS A 234 5.08 14.41 2.81
N GLN A 235 6.30 13.93 2.98
CA GLN A 235 6.57 12.50 3.20
C GLN A 235 5.93 11.97 4.49
N LEU A 236 5.82 12.79 5.54
CA LEU A 236 5.11 12.41 6.76
C LEU A 236 3.62 12.19 6.48
N ARG A 237 3.00 13.05 5.67
CA ARG A 237 1.61 12.91 5.25
C ARG A 237 1.39 11.67 4.38
N GLU A 238 2.30 11.38 3.46
CA GLU A 238 2.24 10.15 2.68
C GLU A 238 2.27 8.94 3.62
N ILE A 239 3.26 8.85 4.50
CA ILE A 239 3.44 7.71 5.40
C ILE A 239 2.21 7.49 6.29
N PHE A 240 1.71 8.54 6.94
CA PHE A 240 0.70 8.42 8.00
C PHE A 240 -0.72 8.86 7.60
N GLY A 241 -0.89 9.45 6.43
CA GLY A 241 -2.16 9.96 5.90
C GLY A 241 -2.67 9.18 4.68
N SER A 242 -1.86 8.35 4.02
CA SER A 242 -2.31 7.56 2.86
C SER A 242 -1.66 6.17 2.81
N ASP A 243 -0.33 6.09 2.73
CA ASP A 243 0.41 4.91 2.33
C ASP A 243 0.32 3.74 3.34
N ILE A 244 0.74 3.93 4.59
CA ILE A 244 0.64 2.87 5.61
C ILE A 244 -0.82 2.61 6.01
N PRO A 245 -1.59 3.60 6.47
CA PRO A 245 -2.90 3.32 7.06
C PRO A 245 -3.94 2.86 6.04
N ILE A 246 -3.83 3.24 4.77
CA ILE A 246 -4.84 2.93 3.75
C ILE A 246 -4.27 1.98 2.70
N THR A 247 -3.28 2.44 1.91
CA THR A 247 -2.80 1.72 0.73
C THR A 247 -2.21 0.35 1.10
N MET A 248 -1.32 0.28 2.09
CA MET A 248 -0.72 -0.97 2.56
C MET A 248 -1.78 -1.94 3.10
N LEU A 249 -2.65 -1.46 4.00
CA LEU A 249 -3.64 -2.31 4.65
C LEU A 249 -4.65 -2.88 3.64
N LEU A 250 -5.20 -2.06 2.75
CA LEU A 250 -6.13 -2.53 1.73
C LEU A 250 -5.48 -3.52 0.75
N SER A 251 -4.22 -3.29 0.39
CA SER A 251 -3.47 -4.18 -0.51
C SER A 251 -3.19 -5.53 0.14
N ALA A 252 -2.69 -5.54 1.38
CA ALA A 252 -2.43 -6.75 2.14
C ALA A 252 -3.74 -7.51 2.43
N GLY A 253 -4.81 -6.82 2.83
CA GLY A 253 -6.13 -7.40 3.04
C GLY A 253 -6.67 -8.07 1.77
N THR A 254 -6.50 -7.43 0.62
CA THR A 254 -6.89 -7.99 -0.68
C THR A 254 -6.16 -9.29 -0.98
N LEU A 255 -4.83 -9.32 -0.79
CA LEU A 255 -4.01 -10.51 -1.02
C LEU A 255 -4.40 -11.66 -0.08
N ILE A 256 -4.57 -11.39 1.21
CA ILE A 256 -4.99 -12.38 2.21
C ILE A 256 -6.38 -12.93 1.85
N CYS A 257 -7.32 -12.06 1.44
CA CYS A 257 -8.65 -12.47 1.01
C CYS A 257 -8.60 -13.43 -0.19
N LEU A 258 -7.81 -13.08 -1.20
CA LEU A 258 -7.65 -13.88 -2.40
C LEU A 258 -6.95 -15.22 -2.13
N GLU A 259 -5.94 -15.22 -1.26
CA GLU A 259 -5.29 -16.45 -0.80
C GLU A 259 -6.31 -17.37 -0.11
N LEU A 260 -7.05 -16.88 0.88
CA LEU A 260 -8.06 -17.66 1.58
C LEU A 260 -9.14 -18.23 0.65
N ARG A 261 -9.48 -17.51 -0.41
CA ARG A 261 -10.51 -17.91 -1.37
C ARG A 261 -10.03 -18.95 -2.36
N TYR A 262 -8.84 -18.76 -2.94
CA TYR A 262 -8.38 -19.53 -4.11
C TYR A 262 -7.24 -20.48 -3.80
N ASP A 263 -6.42 -20.17 -2.80
CA ASP A 263 -5.29 -20.98 -2.37
C ASP A 263 -5.70 -21.91 -1.23
N ARG A 264 -6.41 -22.99 -1.60
CA ARG A 264 -7.01 -23.97 -0.68
C ARG A 264 -5.99 -24.80 0.11
N ALA A 265 -4.68 -24.67 -0.15
CA ALA A 265 -3.65 -25.40 0.58
C ALA A 265 -3.61 -25.09 2.09
N GLY A 266 -4.28 -24.02 2.52
CA GLY A 266 -4.42 -23.67 3.94
C GLY A 266 -5.44 -24.47 4.75
N LYS A 267 -6.22 -25.39 4.16
CA LYS A 267 -7.27 -26.11 4.90
C LYS A 267 -6.84 -27.44 5.54
N ALA A 268 -5.77 -28.08 5.07
CA ALA A 268 -5.55 -29.50 5.39
C ALA A 268 -4.27 -29.86 6.16
N ALA A 269 -3.25 -29.00 6.25
CA ALA A 269 -2.07 -29.32 7.07
C ALA A 269 -1.28 -28.07 7.46
N ALA A 270 -1.82 -27.28 8.39
CA ALA A 270 -0.99 -26.38 9.18
C ALA A 270 -0.46 -27.17 10.38
N THR A 271 0.50 -28.07 10.15
CA THR A 271 1.39 -28.46 11.26
C THR A 271 2.13 -27.19 11.63
N TYR A 272 1.71 -26.55 12.71
CA TYR A 272 2.30 -25.30 13.18
C TYR A 272 3.80 -25.53 13.40
N GLN A 273 4.62 -25.05 12.48
CA GLN A 273 6.04 -24.99 12.72
C GLN A 273 6.28 -23.76 13.60
N GLN A 274 6.95 -23.97 14.72
CA GLN A 274 7.39 -22.89 15.58
C GLN A 274 8.21 -21.90 14.73
N PRO A 275 8.00 -20.58 14.89
CA PRO A 275 8.80 -19.59 14.20
C PRO A 275 10.28 -19.85 14.48
N THR A 276 11.07 -20.02 13.41
CA THR A 276 12.52 -20.15 13.58
C THR A 276 13.12 -18.80 13.94
N GLY A 277 14.27 -18.77 14.63
CA GLY A 277 14.99 -17.51 14.90
C GLY A 277 15.31 -16.72 13.62
N LYS A 278 15.49 -17.41 12.49
CA LYS A 278 15.65 -16.78 11.16
C LYS A 278 14.39 -16.00 10.75
N SER A 279 13.20 -16.51 11.04
CA SER A 279 11.94 -15.86 10.68
C SER A 279 11.78 -14.52 11.39
N ILE A 280 12.14 -14.46 12.68
CA ILE A 280 12.15 -13.22 13.48
C ILE A 280 13.18 -12.23 12.94
N LEU A 281 14.37 -12.71 12.55
CA LEU A 281 15.39 -11.84 11.95
C LEU A 281 14.91 -11.19 10.65
N TYR A 282 14.20 -11.91 9.78
CA TYR A 282 13.60 -11.33 8.58
C TYR A 282 12.55 -10.27 8.90
N LEU A 283 11.71 -10.52 9.90
CA LEU A 283 10.72 -9.55 10.38
C LEU A 283 11.42 -8.26 10.86
N LEU A 284 12.45 -8.38 11.69
CA LEU A 284 13.21 -7.25 12.21
C LEU A 284 13.92 -6.45 11.11
N ARG A 285 14.47 -7.11 10.09
CA ARG A 285 15.09 -6.44 8.94
C ARG A 285 14.16 -5.47 8.24
N TRP A 286 12.87 -5.79 8.14
CA TRP A 286 11.87 -4.90 7.55
C TRP A 286 11.34 -3.85 8.52
N LEU A 287 11.34 -4.14 9.83
CA LEU A 287 10.94 -3.17 10.85
C LEU A 287 11.95 -2.02 11.00
N VAL A 288 13.25 -2.31 10.90
CA VAL A 288 14.33 -1.33 11.06
C VAL A 288 14.16 -0.08 10.18
N PRO A 289 14.04 -0.17 8.84
CA PRO A 289 13.86 1.01 8.00
C PRO A 289 12.55 1.74 8.30
N VAL A 290 11.46 1.03 8.66
CA VAL A 290 10.19 1.67 9.03
C VAL A 290 10.36 2.55 10.26
N VAL A 291 11.01 2.03 11.31
CA VAL A 291 11.22 2.77 12.57
C VAL A 291 12.24 3.89 12.40
N LEU A 292 13.38 3.62 11.76
CA LEU A 292 14.46 4.61 11.62
C LEU A 292 14.05 5.78 10.73
N ILE A 293 13.44 5.50 9.57
CA ILE A 293 13.06 6.56 8.62
C ILE A 293 11.85 7.34 9.11
N SER A 294 10.80 6.65 9.59
CA SER A 294 9.63 7.35 10.16
C SER A 294 10.02 8.16 11.39
N GLY A 295 10.85 7.59 12.29
CA GLY A 295 11.37 8.30 13.46
C GLY A 295 12.20 9.51 13.08
N TYR A 296 13.08 9.37 12.08
CA TYR A 296 13.83 10.50 11.53
C TYR A 296 12.91 11.60 10.99
N ILE A 297 11.93 11.26 10.15
CA ILE A 297 11.01 12.25 9.57
C ILE A 297 10.21 12.93 10.69
N ILE A 298 9.65 12.19 11.65
CA ILE A 298 8.90 12.75 12.78
C ILE A 298 9.78 13.72 13.58
N ILE A 299 10.97 13.31 14.00
CA ILE A 299 11.89 14.15 14.76
C ILE A 299 12.22 15.42 13.97
N ARG A 300 12.53 15.28 12.68
CA ARG A 300 12.89 16.43 11.84
C ARG A 300 11.71 17.36 11.66
N VAL A 301 10.51 16.84 11.36
CA VAL A 301 9.28 17.64 11.23
C VAL A 301 9.00 18.40 12.51
N LEU A 302 9.08 17.75 13.67
CA LEU A 302 8.85 18.39 14.97
C LEU A 302 9.94 19.42 15.35
N SER A 303 11.18 19.21 14.88
CA SER A 303 12.31 20.14 15.11
C SER A 303 12.33 21.34 14.16
N LEU A 304 11.64 21.23 13.03
CA LEU A 304 11.59 22.26 12.00
C LEU A 304 10.34 23.10 12.20
N ASP A 305 10.45 24.40 11.98
CA ASP A 305 9.31 25.31 12.04
C ASP A 305 8.46 25.22 10.77
N ILE A 306 7.84 24.05 10.59
CA ILE A 306 7.00 23.73 9.45
C ILE A 306 5.78 24.66 9.41
N SER A 307 5.30 25.11 10.57
CA SER A 307 4.23 26.09 10.65
C SER A 307 4.64 27.42 10.00
N ASN A 308 5.87 27.90 10.21
CA ASN A 308 6.38 29.10 9.56
C ASN A 308 6.73 28.93 8.06
N GLU A 309 7.06 27.73 7.59
CA GLU A 309 7.16 27.52 6.13
C GLU A 309 5.78 27.43 5.47
N MET A 310 4.83 26.74 6.12
CA MET A 310 3.48 26.59 5.61
C MET A 310 2.74 27.92 5.59
N SER A 311 2.89 28.78 6.61
CA SER A 311 2.25 30.10 6.65
C SER A 311 2.62 31.03 5.48
N LYS A 312 3.70 30.71 4.76
CA LYS A 312 4.12 31.41 3.52
C LYS A 312 3.35 30.98 2.27
N LEU A 313 2.59 29.87 2.33
CA LEU A 313 1.75 29.41 1.23
C LEU A 313 0.44 30.22 1.16
N PRO A 314 -0.06 30.56 -0.04
CA PRO A 314 -1.34 31.24 -0.20
C PRO A 314 -2.48 30.43 0.44
N GLY A 315 -3.17 31.01 1.43
CA GLY A 315 -4.30 30.36 2.14
C GLY A 315 -3.94 29.57 3.40
N ALA A 316 -2.64 29.36 3.68
CA ALA A 316 -2.18 28.54 4.80
C ALA A 316 -2.43 29.12 6.20
N GLN A 317 -2.79 30.40 6.31
CA GLN A 317 -3.19 31.01 7.59
C GLN A 317 -4.45 30.35 8.21
N ARG A 318 -5.15 29.48 7.48
CA ARG A 318 -6.41 28.85 7.92
C ARG A 318 -6.30 27.38 8.31
N TRP A 319 -5.16 26.72 8.11
CA TRP A 319 -5.08 25.27 8.27
C TRP A 319 -4.20 24.85 9.43
N SER A 320 -4.78 24.02 10.30
CA SER A 320 -4.05 23.31 11.32
C SER A 320 -3.35 22.07 10.73
N VAL A 321 -2.32 21.56 11.40
CA VAL A 321 -1.65 20.31 10.98
C VAL A 321 -2.66 19.16 10.79
N PRO A 322 -3.63 18.93 11.70
CA PRO A 322 -4.65 17.90 11.48
C PRO A 322 -5.54 18.12 10.25
N ASP A 323 -5.88 19.37 9.89
CA ASP A 323 -6.62 19.65 8.65
C ASP A 323 -5.84 19.13 7.45
N ILE A 324 -4.52 19.37 7.45
CA ILE A 324 -3.63 18.98 6.37
C ILE A 324 -3.59 17.45 6.21
N PHE A 325 -3.57 16.69 7.31
CA PHE A 325 -3.66 15.23 7.25
C PHE A 325 -5.05 14.77 6.77
N ALA A 326 -6.11 15.40 7.28
CA ALA A 326 -7.47 14.96 7.05
C ALA A 326 -7.87 15.01 5.57
N TRP A 327 -7.57 16.10 4.85
CA TRP A 327 -7.89 16.17 3.43
C TRP A 327 -6.96 15.30 2.57
N HIS A 328 -5.72 15.09 3.00
CA HIS A 328 -4.74 14.26 2.27
C HIS A 328 -5.16 12.79 2.18
N PHE A 329 -5.92 12.28 3.16
CA PHE A 329 -6.57 10.95 3.03
C PHE A 329 -7.42 10.85 1.76
N PHE A 330 -8.05 11.94 1.31
CA PHE A 330 -8.92 11.97 0.14
C PHE A 330 -8.17 12.25 -1.15
N GLU A 331 -7.02 12.94 -1.10
CA GLU A 331 -6.17 13.23 -2.27
C GLU A 331 -5.74 11.95 -2.99
N HIS A 332 -5.45 10.90 -2.22
CA HIS A 332 -5.01 9.60 -2.73
C HIS A 332 -6.16 8.60 -2.96
N SER A 333 -7.41 9.05 -3.04
CA SER A 333 -8.57 8.15 -3.22
C SER A 333 -8.45 7.28 -4.48
N LEU A 334 -7.97 7.88 -5.58
CA LEU A 334 -7.74 7.15 -6.83
C LEU A 334 -6.59 6.14 -6.71
N ASP A 335 -5.54 6.45 -5.95
CA ASP A 335 -4.42 5.55 -5.67
C ASP A 335 -4.90 4.29 -4.98
N TYR A 336 -5.78 4.43 -3.97
CA TYR A 336 -6.32 3.28 -3.23
C TYR A 336 -7.07 2.33 -4.17
N ILE A 337 -7.95 2.89 -5.01
CA ILE A 337 -8.75 2.13 -5.97
C ILE A 337 -7.84 1.44 -6.99
N PHE A 338 -6.86 2.17 -7.52
CA PHE A 338 -5.92 1.64 -8.50
C PHE A 338 -5.06 0.51 -7.94
N VAL A 339 -4.40 0.75 -6.81
CA VAL A 339 -3.50 -0.25 -6.18
C VAL A 339 -4.28 -1.51 -5.81
N VAL A 340 -5.45 -1.39 -5.17
CA VAL A 340 -6.27 -2.55 -4.81
C VAL A 340 -6.70 -3.33 -6.04
N SER A 341 -7.18 -2.64 -7.08
CA SER A 341 -7.60 -3.27 -8.35
C SER A 341 -6.43 -3.96 -9.05
N PHE A 342 -5.26 -3.33 -9.05
CA PHE A 342 -4.08 -3.85 -9.74
C PHE A 342 -3.45 -5.02 -9.00
N VAL A 343 -3.35 -4.96 -7.67
CA VAL A 343 -2.95 -6.08 -6.81
C VAL A 343 -3.90 -7.27 -6.99
N TYR A 344 -5.21 -7.02 -7.03
CA TYR A 344 -6.21 -8.07 -7.29
C TYR A 344 -5.98 -8.75 -8.65
N PHE A 345 -5.85 -7.95 -9.72
CA PHE A 345 -5.61 -8.44 -11.08
C PHE A 345 -4.32 -9.26 -11.15
N LEU A 346 -3.21 -8.68 -10.69
CA LEU A 346 -1.88 -9.31 -10.72
C LEU A 346 -1.89 -10.64 -9.97
N TYR A 347 -2.46 -10.69 -8.77
CA TYR A 347 -2.53 -11.92 -7.98
C TYR A 347 -3.31 -13.03 -8.69
N LEU A 348 -4.48 -12.72 -9.26
CA LEU A 348 -5.27 -13.72 -9.99
C LEU A 348 -4.56 -14.22 -11.24
N LEU A 349 -3.91 -13.31 -11.98
CA LEU A 349 -3.15 -13.64 -13.18
C LEU A 349 -1.99 -14.58 -12.85
N THR A 350 -1.17 -14.24 -11.84
CA THR A 350 -0.02 -15.07 -11.43
C THR A 350 -0.47 -16.41 -10.85
N LEU A 351 -1.57 -16.43 -10.08
CA LEU A 351 -2.06 -17.67 -9.47
C LEU A 351 -2.56 -18.63 -10.56
N ARG A 352 -3.34 -18.13 -11.54
CA ARG A 352 -3.79 -18.95 -12.67
C ARG A 352 -2.61 -19.50 -13.47
N ALA A 353 -1.61 -18.67 -13.74
CA ALA A 353 -0.41 -19.07 -14.46
C ALA A 353 0.46 -20.08 -13.67
N GLU A 354 0.36 -20.13 -12.33
CA GLU A 354 1.01 -21.17 -11.52
C GLU A 354 0.24 -22.48 -11.64
N LEU A 355 -1.08 -22.43 -11.48
CA LEU A 355 -1.95 -23.61 -11.52
C LEU A 355 -1.96 -24.29 -12.90
N THR A 356 -2.02 -23.54 -14.00
CA THR A 356 -2.03 -24.13 -15.36
C THR A 356 -0.71 -24.83 -15.69
N LYS A 357 0.44 -24.31 -15.25
CA LYS A 357 1.71 -24.97 -15.53
C LYS A 357 1.85 -26.30 -14.78
N ASN A 358 1.40 -26.34 -13.53
CA ASN A 358 1.43 -27.57 -12.74
C ASN A 358 0.58 -28.68 -13.36
N LEU A 359 -0.53 -28.35 -14.05
CA LEU A 359 -1.35 -29.32 -14.78
C LEU A 359 -0.68 -29.88 -16.04
N ASN A 360 0.28 -29.16 -16.63
CA ASN A 360 1.00 -29.60 -17.83
C ASN A 360 2.29 -30.38 -17.50
N GLU A 361 2.73 -30.35 -16.23
CA GLU A 361 3.90 -31.10 -15.73
C GLU A 361 3.51 -32.45 -15.10
N GLU A 362 2.19 -32.73 -14.99
CA GLU A 362 1.61 -34.03 -14.65
C GLU A 362 1.23 -34.80 -15.92
#